data_AF-A0A916F684-F1
#
_entry.id   AF-A0A916F684-F1
#
_cell.length_a   1.000
_cell.length_b   1.000
_cell.length_c   1.000
_cell.angle_alpha   90.00
_cell.angle_beta   90.00
_cell.angle_gamma   90.00
#
_symmetry.space_group_name_H-M   'P 1'
#
loop_
_entity.id
_entity.type
_entity.pdbx_description
1 polymer ?
#
loop_
_entity_poly.entity_id
_entity_poly.type
_entity_poly.pdbx_seq_one_letter_code
_entity_poly.pdbx_strand_id
1 'polypeptide(L)'
;MTDQTQPRLQVGGQIDPRKHLYIVRTDIEDQVFELLRRGEYCNILSSRQVGKSSLRNSVGPRLQASGVRVVDLDIVGNLGTPSTATEWYQGLVNCIAWQLRLELDIKAWWDQAAGITANEKLTEFFRVVVNFDVIAWFTHNAKLRLIANCRLRDHSRIT
;
A
#
# COMPACT_ATOMS: atom_id res chain seq x y z
N MET A 1 -20.13 -12.77 -25.65
CA MET A 1 -19.56 -13.43 -24.45
C MET A 1 -18.33 -14.22 -24.88
N THR A 2 -17.17 -13.58 -24.93
CA THR A 2 -15.81 -14.15 -24.99
C THR A 2 -14.93 -12.99 -24.53
N ASP A 3 -14.04 -13.13 -23.56
CA ASP A 3 -12.75 -13.77 -23.73
C ASP A 3 -12.21 -14.16 -22.34
N GLN A 4 -12.08 -15.46 -22.06
CA GLN A 4 -11.13 -15.91 -21.04
C GLN A 4 -9.75 -15.72 -21.66
N THR A 5 -9.24 -14.49 -21.56
CA THR A 5 -7.96 -14.08 -22.16
C THR A 5 -6.86 -15.03 -21.70
N GLN A 6 -6.35 -15.85 -22.62
CA GLN A 6 -5.14 -16.62 -22.37
C GLN A 6 -4.02 -15.65 -21.93
N PRO A 7 -3.22 -16.02 -20.91
CA PRO A 7 -2.15 -15.18 -20.42
C PRO A 7 -1.16 -14.88 -21.56
N ARG A 8 -0.80 -13.60 -21.72
CA ARG A 8 0.10 -13.16 -22.80
C ARG A 8 1.53 -13.05 -22.33
N LEU A 9 2.49 -13.29 -23.22
CA LEU A 9 3.89 -12.99 -22.93
C LEU A 9 4.08 -11.46 -22.82
N GLN A 10 4.72 -11.01 -21.76
CA GLN A 10 5.10 -9.60 -21.56
C GLN A 10 6.61 -9.51 -21.49
N VAL A 11 7.21 -8.73 -22.40
CA VAL A 11 8.65 -8.49 -22.44
C VAL A 11 8.95 -7.19 -21.70
N GLY A 12 9.71 -7.28 -20.61
CA GLY A 12 10.08 -6.13 -19.79
C GLY A 12 8.90 -5.49 -19.03
N GLY A 13 9.20 -4.47 -18.24
CA GLY A 13 8.21 -3.80 -17.41
C GLY A 13 7.67 -4.66 -16.26
N GLN A 14 6.50 -4.28 -15.74
CA GLN A 14 5.85 -4.99 -14.63
C GLN A 14 4.97 -6.11 -15.16
N ILE A 15 5.13 -7.31 -14.60
CA ILE A 15 4.27 -8.46 -14.89
C ILE A 15 3.04 -8.41 -13.97
N ASP A 16 1.84 -8.46 -14.54
CA ASP A 16 0.58 -8.69 -13.81
C ASP A 16 0.23 -10.18 -13.95
N PRO A 17 0.29 -10.98 -12.87
CA PRO A 17 -0.03 -12.40 -12.90
C PRO A 17 -1.44 -12.72 -13.41
N ARG A 18 -2.35 -11.73 -13.46
CA ARG A 18 -3.71 -11.90 -13.98
C ARG A 18 -3.83 -11.71 -15.50
N LYS A 19 -2.82 -11.10 -16.13
CA LYS A 19 -2.84 -10.72 -17.55
C LYS A 19 -1.71 -11.38 -18.35
N HIS A 20 -0.59 -11.65 -17.70
CA HIS A 20 0.64 -12.08 -18.33
C HIS A 20 1.04 -13.48 -17.88
N LEU A 21 1.82 -14.17 -18.72
CA LEU A 21 2.50 -15.40 -18.33
C LEU A 21 3.43 -15.11 -17.16
N TYR A 22 3.14 -15.73 -16.01
CA TYR A 22 3.87 -15.56 -14.76
C TYR A 22 4.24 -16.93 -14.21
N ILE A 23 5.53 -17.14 -13.95
CA ILE A 23 6.02 -18.33 -13.27
C ILE A 23 5.78 -18.12 -11.78
N VAL A 24 4.82 -18.87 -11.24
CA VAL A 24 4.44 -18.83 -9.82
C VAL A 24 5.60 -19.31 -8.96
N ARG A 25 5.84 -18.62 -7.83
CA ARG A 25 6.86 -18.97 -6.84
C ARG A 25 6.18 -19.26 -5.51
N THR A 26 5.50 -20.39 -5.43
CA THR A 26 4.58 -20.74 -4.34
C THR A 26 5.22 -20.54 -2.96
N ASP A 27 6.41 -21.10 -2.72
CA ASP A 27 7.06 -21.05 -1.40
C ASP A 27 7.30 -19.61 -0.90
N ILE A 28 7.77 -18.72 -1.78
CA ILE A 28 8.04 -17.32 -1.44
C ILE A 28 6.71 -16.55 -1.32
N GLU A 29 5.76 -16.78 -2.23
CA GLU A 29 4.46 -16.12 -2.21
C GLU A 29 3.66 -16.44 -0.95
N ASP A 30 3.69 -17.70 -0.52
CA ASP A 30 3.00 -18.16 0.68
C ASP A 30 3.68 -17.68 1.96
N GLN A 31 5.02 -17.69 2.00
CA GLN A 31 5.75 -17.15 3.14
C GLN A 31 5.48 -15.65 3.31
N VAL A 32 5.54 -14.87 2.23
CA VAL A 32 5.24 -13.43 2.27
C VAL A 32 3.78 -13.19 2.62
N PHE A 33 2.84 -13.96 2.06
CA PHE A 33 1.43 -13.86 2.42
C PHE A 33 1.21 -14.10 3.92
N GLU A 34 1.73 -15.19 4.49
CA GLU A 34 1.51 -15.52 5.90
C GLU A 34 2.17 -14.53 6.86
N LEU A 35 3.40 -14.07 6.56
CA LEU A 35 4.06 -13.04 7.37
C LEU A 35 3.24 -11.75 7.36
N LEU A 36 2.83 -11.26 6.18
CA LEU A 36 2.03 -10.05 6.06
C LEU A 36 0.64 -10.20 6.69
N ARG A 37 0.02 -11.38 6.61
CA ARG A 37 -1.26 -11.67 7.26
C ARG A 37 -1.17 -11.63 8.79
N ARG A 38 0.00 -11.98 9.35
CA ARG A 38 0.31 -11.82 10.78
C ARG A 38 0.74 -10.40 11.14
N GLY A 39 0.91 -9.54 10.14
CA GLY A 39 1.35 -8.16 10.30
C GLY A 39 2.85 -8.01 10.54
N GLU A 40 3.63 -9.01 10.15
CA GLU A 40 5.10 -8.97 10.21
C GLU A 40 5.66 -8.09 9.09
N TYR A 41 6.72 -7.34 9.41
CA TYR A 41 7.45 -6.54 8.42
C TYR A 41 8.22 -7.44 7.43
N CYS A 42 8.04 -7.21 6.13
CA CYS A 42 8.68 -7.99 5.07
C CYS A 42 9.53 -7.09 4.16
N ASN A 43 10.85 -7.21 4.25
CA ASN A 43 11.78 -6.53 3.36
C ASN A 43 12.34 -7.49 2.30
N ILE A 44 12.03 -7.23 1.02
CA ILE A 44 12.48 -8.08 -0.09
C ILE A 44 13.61 -7.40 -0.87
N LEU A 45 14.84 -7.78 -0.52
CA LEU A 45 16.06 -7.35 -1.19
C LEU A 45 16.35 -8.29 -2.35
N SER A 46 16.28 -7.77 -3.58
CA SER A 46 16.63 -8.54 -4.78
C SER A 46 17.15 -7.63 -5.89
N SER A 47 17.91 -8.20 -6.83
CA SER A 47 18.41 -7.50 -8.02
C SER A 47 17.28 -6.96 -8.91
N ARG A 48 17.58 -5.97 -9.75
CA ARG A 48 16.59 -5.35 -10.65
C ARG A 48 15.92 -6.41 -11.53
N GLN A 49 14.64 -6.19 -11.85
CA GLN A 49 13.87 -7.02 -12.80
C GLN A 49 13.59 -8.49 -12.40
N VAL A 50 13.83 -8.92 -11.16
CA VAL A 50 13.50 -10.28 -10.66
C VAL A 50 12.00 -10.47 -10.29
N GLY A 51 11.14 -9.53 -10.67
CA GLY A 51 9.68 -9.69 -10.49
C GLY A 51 9.17 -9.47 -9.06
N LYS A 52 9.73 -8.53 -8.30
CA LYS A 52 9.16 -8.11 -7.00
C LYS A 52 7.79 -7.45 -7.14
N SER A 53 7.63 -6.59 -8.15
CA SER A 53 6.33 -5.99 -8.47
C SER A 53 5.31 -7.06 -8.87
N SER A 54 5.76 -8.16 -9.49
CA SER A 54 4.93 -9.32 -9.82
C SER A 54 4.55 -10.13 -8.58
N LEU A 55 5.51 -10.39 -7.68
CA LEU A 55 5.27 -11.02 -6.36
C LEU A 55 4.19 -10.26 -5.57
N ARG A 56 4.35 -8.95 -5.50
CA ARG A 56 3.40 -8.00 -4.91
C ARG A 56 2.02 -8.07 -5.57
N ASN A 57 1.96 -8.14 -6.89
CA ASN A 57 0.71 -8.25 -7.64
C ASN A 57 0.04 -9.62 -7.46
N SER A 58 0.79 -10.67 -7.10
CA SER A 58 0.25 -11.99 -6.75
C SER A 58 -0.29 -12.02 -5.31
N VAL A 59 0.49 -11.52 -4.34
CA VAL A 59 0.14 -11.59 -2.91
C VAL A 59 -0.92 -10.56 -2.49
N GLY A 60 -0.89 -9.36 -3.06
CA GLY A 60 -1.80 -8.26 -2.68
C GLY A 60 -3.29 -8.64 -2.79
N PRO A 61 -3.76 -9.18 -3.92
CA PRO A 61 -5.15 -9.65 -4.06
C PRO A 61 -5.52 -10.76 -3.06
N ARG A 62 -4.58 -11.66 -2.71
CA ARG A 62 -4.82 -12.71 -1.71
C ARG A 62 -5.04 -12.11 -0.32
N LEU A 63 -4.26 -11.11 0.06
CA LEU A 63 -4.45 -10.37 1.33
C LEU A 63 -5.80 -9.64 1.35
N GLN A 64 -6.18 -9.00 0.25
CA GLN A 64 -7.49 -8.36 0.11
C GLN A 64 -8.63 -9.36 0.27
N ALA A 65 -8.52 -10.54 -0.36
CA ALA A 65 -9.50 -11.61 -0.24
C ALA A 65 -9.60 -12.18 1.18
N SER A 66 -8.52 -12.10 1.99
CA SER A 66 -8.55 -12.47 3.40
C SER A 66 -9.03 -11.36 4.35
N GLY A 67 -9.59 -10.27 3.81
CA GLY A 67 -10.12 -9.15 4.59
C GLY A 67 -9.10 -8.08 4.98
N VAL A 68 -7.86 -8.15 4.49
CA VAL A 68 -6.82 -7.14 4.77
C VAL A 68 -6.94 -5.99 3.77
N ARG A 69 -6.91 -4.75 4.26
CA ARG A 69 -6.84 -3.57 3.38
C ARG A 69 -5.39 -3.36 2.93
N VAL A 70 -5.17 -3.13 1.64
CA VAL A 70 -3.81 -3.00 1.08
C VAL A 70 -3.68 -1.65 0.41
N VAL A 71 -2.61 -0.93 0.75
CA VAL A 71 -2.26 0.36 0.15
C VAL A 71 -0.93 0.24 -0.60
N ASP A 72 -0.92 0.73 -1.83
CA ASP A 72 0.26 0.80 -2.70
C ASP A 72 0.86 2.20 -2.69
N LEU A 73 2.02 2.40 -2.06
CA LEU A 73 2.73 3.67 -2.22
C LEU A 73 3.97 3.48 -3.09
N ASP A 74 4.18 4.50 -3.89
CA ASP A 74 5.31 4.63 -4.79
C ASP A 74 5.95 5.97 -4.44
N ILE A 75 7.10 5.95 -3.77
CA ILE A 75 7.74 7.17 -3.27
C ILE A 75 8.19 8.04 -4.44
N VAL A 76 8.78 7.42 -5.47
CA VAL A 76 9.30 8.16 -6.62
C VAL A 76 8.21 8.43 -7.65
N GLY A 77 7.32 7.48 -7.91
CA GLY A 77 6.29 7.63 -8.93
C GLY A 77 5.06 8.40 -8.44
N ASN A 78 4.43 7.97 -7.34
CA ASN A 78 3.17 8.55 -6.88
C ASN A 78 3.37 9.75 -5.95
N LEU A 79 4.36 9.70 -5.06
CA LEU A 79 4.64 10.79 -4.12
C LEU A 79 5.61 11.83 -4.70
N GLY A 80 6.45 11.42 -5.67
CA GLY A 80 7.43 12.28 -6.30
C GLY A 80 8.45 12.88 -5.32
N THR A 81 9.02 14.01 -5.73
CA THR A 81 9.93 14.83 -4.93
C THR A 81 9.33 16.22 -4.75
N PRO A 82 8.47 16.42 -3.73
CA PRO A 82 7.85 17.70 -3.44
C PRO A 82 8.86 18.69 -2.87
N SER A 83 8.49 19.97 -2.84
CA SER A 83 9.38 21.07 -2.46
C SER A 83 9.61 21.14 -0.96
N THR A 84 8.68 20.61 -0.16
CA THR A 84 8.77 20.61 1.30
C THR A 84 8.41 19.27 1.93
N ALA A 85 8.92 19.02 3.14
CA ALA A 85 8.53 17.84 3.92
C ALA A 85 7.01 17.82 4.18
N THR A 86 6.41 18.98 4.48
CA THR A 86 4.96 19.10 4.71
C THR A 86 4.14 18.64 3.51
N GLU A 87 4.48 19.10 2.31
CA GLU A 87 3.84 18.66 1.06
C GLU A 87 4.00 17.15 0.86
N TRP A 88 5.16 16.59 1.19
CA TRP A 88 5.39 15.14 1.11
C TRP A 88 4.46 14.35 2.02
N TYR A 89 4.37 14.73 3.29
CA TYR A 89 3.49 14.04 4.24
C TYR A 89 2.01 14.23 3.90
N GLN A 90 1.59 15.42 3.43
CA GLN A 90 0.23 15.64 2.93
C GLN A 90 -0.08 14.72 1.75
N GLY A 91 0.83 14.63 0.78
CA GLY A 91 0.70 13.72 -0.37
C GLY A 91 0.60 12.26 0.06
N LEU A 92 1.39 11.86 1.06
CA LEU A 92 1.34 10.52 1.64
C LEU A 92 -0.02 10.21 2.28
N VAL A 93 -0.52 11.11 3.14
CA VAL A 93 -1.84 10.96 3.78
C VAL A 93 -2.96 10.89 2.75
N ASN A 94 -2.95 11.79 1.76
CA ASN A 94 -3.91 11.78 0.65
C ASN A 94 -3.89 10.45 -0.11
N CYS A 95 -2.70 9.93 -0.43
CA CYS A 95 -2.53 8.68 -1.15
C CYS A 95 -3.12 7.48 -0.37
N ILE A 96 -2.86 7.43 0.94
CA ILE A 96 -3.39 6.38 1.82
C ILE A 96 -4.91 6.50 1.93
N ALA A 97 -5.42 7.70 2.23
CA ALA A 97 -6.83 7.95 2.42
C ALA A 97 -7.66 7.59 1.18
N TRP A 98 -7.18 7.98 -0.01
CA TRP A 98 -7.83 7.67 -1.27
C TRP A 98 -7.90 6.16 -1.53
N GLN A 99 -6.81 5.43 -1.33
CA GLN A 99 -6.79 3.97 -1.54
C GLN A 99 -7.61 3.20 -0.50
N LEU A 100 -7.68 3.72 0.73
CA LEU A 100 -8.54 3.18 1.78
C LEU A 100 -10.00 3.62 1.62
N ARG A 101 -10.31 4.52 0.68
CA ARG A 101 -11.65 5.11 0.48
C ARG A 101 -12.21 5.69 1.78
N LEU A 102 -11.38 6.45 2.49
CA LEU A 102 -11.79 7.13 3.71
C LEU A 102 -12.73 8.27 3.36
N GLU A 103 -13.84 8.39 4.09
CA GLU A 103 -14.75 9.52 4.03
C GLU A 103 -14.24 10.62 4.98
N LEU A 104 -13.11 11.22 4.61
CA LEU A 104 -12.46 12.27 5.39
C LEU A 104 -12.06 13.43 4.48
N ASP A 105 -12.41 14.65 4.86
CA ASP A 105 -11.81 15.85 4.28
C ASP A 105 -10.37 15.98 4.78
N ILE A 106 -9.44 15.45 3.99
CA ILE A 106 -8.01 15.43 4.34
C ILE A 106 -7.44 16.83 4.49
N LYS A 107 -7.92 17.79 3.69
CA LYS A 107 -7.42 19.17 3.79
C LYS A 107 -7.87 19.78 5.11
N ALA A 108 -9.16 19.68 5.44
CA ALA A 108 -9.68 20.19 6.70
C ALA A 108 -9.02 19.51 7.91
N TRP A 109 -8.90 18.18 7.87
CA TRP A 109 -8.23 17.41 8.94
C TRP A 109 -6.76 17.81 9.10
N TRP A 110 -6.04 17.99 7.98
CA TRP A 110 -4.65 18.43 8.03
C TRP A 110 -4.52 19.84 8.60
N ASP A 111 -5.40 20.76 8.24
CA ASP A 111 -5.34 22.16 8.69
C ASP A 111 -5.74 22.30 10.18
N GLN A 112 -6.64 21.45 10.68
CA GLN A 112 -7.09 21.46 12.09
C GLN A 112 -5.99 21.08 13.10
N ALA A 113 -5.07 20.19 12.74
CA ALA A 113 -3.96 19.77 13.60
C ALA A 113 -2.83 20.83 13.68
N ALA A 114 -3.16 22.10 13.81
CA ALA A 114 -2.18 23.20 13.85
C ALA A 114 -1.25 23.06 15.08
N GLY A 115 0.04 23.40 14.91
CA GLY A 115 1.01 23.41 16.01
C GLY A 115 1.79 22.11 16.22
N ILE A 116 1.54 21.05 15.44
CA ILE A 116 2.36 19.83 15.42
C ILE A 116 3.08 19.66 14.07
N THR A 117 4.20 18.94 14.09
CA THR A 117 5.02 18.66 12.91
C THR A 117 4.29 17.74 11.92
N ALA A 118 4.73 17.75 10.66
CA ALA A 118 4.14 16.92 9.61
C ALA A 118 4.23 15.41 9.91
N ASN A 119 5.28 14.96 10.60
CA ASN A 119 5.43 13.56 11.03
C ASN A 119 4.48 13.19 12.19
N GLU A 120 4.25 14.11 13.13
CA GLU A 120 3.27 13.91 14.19
C GLU A 120 1.86 13.81 13.62
N LYS A 121 1.52 14.64 12.63
CA LYS A 121 0.25 14.50 11.88
C LYS A 121 0.13 13.12 11.25
N LEU A 122 1.16 12.61 10.57
CA LEU A 122 1.11 11.26 9.99
C LEU A 122 0.85 10.18 11.05
N THR A 123 1.49 10.32 12.21
CA THR A 123 1.29 9.38 13.34
C THR A 123 -0.14 9.47 13.86
N GLU A 124 -0.68 10.68 14.01
CA GLU A 124 -2.06 10.92 14.41
C GLU A 124 -3.07 10.39 13.40
N PHE A 125 -2.82 10.57 12.10
CA PHE A 125 -3.64 10.02 11.02
C PHE A 125 -3.79 8.50 11.20
N PHE A 126 -2.68 7.80 11.39
CA PHE A 126 -2.72 6.36 11.59
C PHE A 126 -3.41 5.96 12.91
N ARG A 127 -3.18 6.70 13.99
CA ARG A 127 -3.75 6.41 15.31
C ARG A 127 -5.26 6.65 15.39
N VAL A 128 -5.73 7.79 14.88
CA VAL A 128 -7.09 8.31 15.10
C VAL A 128 -8.01 8.02 13.92
N VAL A 129 -7.51 8.18 12.70
CA VAL A 129 -8.33 8.01 11.49
C VAL A 129 -8.35 6.56 11.05
N VAL A 130 -7.17 5.97 10.86
CA VAL A 130 -7.07 4.62 10.28
C VAL A 130 -7.27 3.52 11.32
N ASN A 131 -6.91 3.78 12.59
CA ASN A 131 -7.08 2.90 13.75
C ASN A 131 -6.55 1.47 13.51
N PHE A 132 -5.23 1.30 13.60
CA PHE A 132 -4.54 0.04 13.32
C PHE A 132 -4.57 -0.95 14.48
N ASP A 133 -4.62 -2.23 14.10
CA ASP A 133 -4.11 -3.33 14.94
C ASP A 133 -2.70 -3.79 14.49
N VAL A 134 -2.32 -3.73 13.19
CA VAL A 134 -0.92 -4.02 12.75
C VAL A 134 -0.50 -3.34 11.42
N ILE A 135 0.76 -2.89 11.31
CA ILE A 135 1.39 -2.30 10.12
C ILE A 135 2.52 -3.19 9.59
N ALA A 136 2.46 -3.59 8.32
CA ALA A 136 3.58 -4.17 7.59
C ALA A 136 4.04 -3.22 6.48
N TRP A 137 5.31 -2.81 6.53
CA TRP A 137 5.94 -1.97 5.52
C TRP A 137 6.62 -2.83 4.44
N PHE A 138 6.65 -2.34 3.19
CA PHE A 138 7.42 -2.94 2.11
C PHE A 138 8.24 -1.85 1.40
N THR A 139 9.54 -2.05 1.19
CA THR A 139 10.38 -1.13 0.43
C THR A 139 10.96 -1.80 -0.82
N HIS A 140 10.84 -1.16 -1.98
CA HIS A 140 11.66 -1.51 -3.14
C HIS A 140 11.90 -0.32 -4.08
N ASN A 141 13.18 0.03 -4.35
CA ASN A 141 13.59 1.04 -5.34
C ASN A 141 12.72 2.31 -5.30
N ALA A 142 12.60 2.88 -4.10
CA ALA A 142 11.79 4.05 -3.82
C ALA A 142 10.29 3.90 -4.14
N LYS A 143 9.73 2.69 -3.99
CA LYS A 143 8.30 2.43 -3.82
C LYS A 143 8.07 1.84 -2.43
N LEU A 144 7.23 2.47 -1.61
CA LEU A 144 6.89 2.06 -0.24
C LEU A 144 5.46 1.49 -0.25
N ARG A 145 5.22 0.18 -0.18
CA ARG A 145 3.82 -0.27 0.05
C ARG A 145 3.52 -0.32 1.54
N LEU A 146 2.41 0.28 1.95
CA LEU A 146 1.86 0.15 3.30
C LEU A 146 0.81 -0.96 3.27
N ILE A 147 1.13 -2.10 3.88
CA ILE A 147 0.18 -3.19 4.07
C ILE A 147 -0.37 -3.05 5.48
N ALA A 148 -1.67 -2.84 5.56
CA ALA A 148 -2.31 -2.21 6.69
C ALA A 148 -3.50 -3.07 7.11
N ASN A 149 -3.36 -3.83 8.20
CA ASN A 149 -4.52 -4.55 8.74
C ASN A 149 -5.40 -3.54 9.49
N CYS A 150 -6.27 -2.85 8.74
CA CYS A 150 -7.10 -1.78 9.27
C CYS A 150 -8.56 -2.19 9.38
N ARG A 151 -9.13 -2.06 10.57
CA ARG A 151 -10.57 -1.92 10.78
C ARG A 151 -10.89 -0.43 10.74
N LEU A 152 -11.58 0.03 9.69
CA LEU A 152 -12.10 1.40 9.65
C LEU A 152 -13.07 1.60 10.82
N ARG A 153 -12.88 2.66 11.61
CA ARG A 153 -13.91 3.09 12.56
C ARG A 153 -15.03 3.75 11.76
N ASP A 154 -16.26 3.45 12.13
CA ASP A 154 -17.43 4.18 11.67
C ASP A 154 -17.27 5.66 12.04
N HIS A 155 -17.28 6.54 11.02
CA HIS A 155 -16.99 7.97 11.13
C HIS A 155 -18.10 8.76 11.84
N SER A 156 -19.20 8.12 12.24
CA SER A 156 -20.30 8.73 13.02
C SER A 156 -19.93 9.20 14.44
N ARG A 157 -18.66 9.08 14.87
CA ARG A 157 -18.19 9.46 16.22
C ARG A 157 -17.01 10.41 16.29
N ILE A 158 -16.54 10.94 15.16
CA ILE A 158 -15.50 11.98 15.14
C ILE A 158 -16.16 13.28 14.68
N THR A 159 -16.89 13.90 15.58
CA THR A 159 -17.42 15.27 15.45
C THR A 159 -17.27 15.97 16.78
#